data_AF-A0A7R8CFX5-F1
#
_entry.id   AF-A0A7R8CFX5-F1
#
_cell.length_a   1.000
_cell.length_b   1.000
_cell.length_c   1.000
_cell.angle_alpha   90.00
_cell.angle_beta   90.00
_cell.angle_gamma   90.00
#
_symmetry.space_group_name_H-M   'P 1'
#
loop_
_entity.id
_entity.type
_entity.pdbx_description
1 polymer ?
#
loop_
_entity_poly.entity_id
_entity_poly.type
_entity_poly.pdbx_seq_one_letter_code
_entity_poly.pdbx_strand_id
1 'polypeptide(L)'
;MVIQILGGRTLLSIPGSIQEFFNENPEIGESNLALTSREHVDMWRDRVLFIKQRQQATSDIRENDKVQWIGSHAAMTCHILVMKHTVTGVVSMGHFDNFCCWQFGEESSAHREGLDIMLYEIGTGFITGIHR
;
A
#
# COMPACT_ATOMS: atom_id res chain seq x y z
N MET A 1 -9.68 -9.97 -8.18
CA MET A 1 -8.45 -9.61 -7.47
C MET A 1 -8.26 -10.64 -6.37
N VAL A 2 -7.20 -11.44 -6.44
CA VAL A 2 -6.92 -12.49 -5.46
C VAL A 2 -5.96 -11.90 -4.43
N ILE A 3 -6.40 -11.73 -3.18
CA ILE A 3 -5.53 -11.30 -2.09
C ILE A 3 -4.86 -12.57 -1.56
N GLN A 4 -3.58 -12.74 -1.85
CA GLN A 4 -2.78 -13.75 -1.15
C GLN A 4 -2.43 -13.19 0.23
N ILE A 5 -2.82 -13.90 1.28
CA ILE A 5 -2.37 -13.59 2.63
C ILE A 5 -1.05 -14.33 2.90
N LEU A 6 -0.17 -13.65 3.63
CA LEU A 6 1.07 -14.13 4.22
C LEU A 6 1.06 -15.63 4.57
N GLY A 7 2.17 -16.31 4.28
CA GLY A 7 2.31 -17.77 4.47
C GLY A 7 1.88 -18.61 3.27
N GLY A 8 1.60 -17.99 2.12
CA GLY A 8 1.25 -18.70 0.89
C GLY A 8 -0.22 -19.07 0.77
N ARG A 9 -1.08 -18.60 1.68
CA ARG A 9 -2.51 -18.90 1.67
C ARG A 9 -3.25 -17.92 0.76
N THR A 10 -4.18 -18.44 -0.03
CA THR A 10 -5.03 -17.64 -0.90
C THR A 10 -6.37 -17.39 -0.20
N LEU A 11 -6.80 -16.12 -0.11
CA LEU A 11 -8.19 -15.84 0.24
C LEU A 11 -9.09 -16.24 -0.93
N LEU A 12 -9.97 -17.21 -0.69
CA LEU A 12 -10.92 -17.73 -1.68
C LEU A 12 -12.23 -16.95 -1.71
N SER A 13 -12.54 -16.21 -0.65
CA SER A 13 -13.73 -15.38 -0.52
C SER A 13 -13.44 -14.12 0.27
N ILE A 14 -14.30 -13.11 0.11
CA ILE A 14 -14.28 -11.90 0.92
C ILE A 14 -14.88 -12.27 2.28
N PRO A 15 -14.20 -11.99 3.41
CA PRO A 15 -14.72 -12.24 4.74
C PRO A 15 -15.98 -11.40 4.99
N GLY A 16 -16.96 -11.95 5.72
CA GLY A 16 -18.20 -11.25 6.05
C GLY A 16 -18.01 -10.10 7.05
N SER A 17 -16.89 -10.10 7.79
CA SER A 17 -16.50 -9.01 8.69
C SER A 17 -14.99 -8.92 8.90
N ILE A 18 -14.51 -7.78 9.41
CA ILE A 18 -13.10 -7.63 9.81
C ILE A 18 -12.72 -8.53 10.99
N GLN A 19 -13.68 -8.85 11.88
CA GLN A 19 -13.45 -9.74 13.01
C GLN A 19 -13.23 -11.17 12.54
N GLU A 20 -14.05 -11.64 11.59
CA GLU A 20 -13.87 -12.94 10.94
C GLU A 20 -12.50 -13.03 10.26
N PHE A 21 -12.11 -11.98 9.53
CA PHE A 21 -10.79 -11.89 8.91
C PHE A 21 -9.64 -12.03 9.93
N PHE A 22 -9.71 -11.34 11.07
CA PHE A 22 -8.67 -11.47 12.11
C PHE A 22 -8.72 -12.80 12.86
N ASN A 23 -9.88 -13.43 13.02
CA ASN A 23 -9.98 -14.76 13.62
C ASN A 23 -9.29 -15.81 12.73
N GLU A 24 -9.38 -15.66 11.41
CA GLU A 24 -8.72 -16.57 10.45
C GLU A 24 -7.24 -16.25 10.22
N ASN A 25 -6.83 -15.00 10.47
CA ASN A 25 -5.48 -14.48 10.24
C ASN A 25 -4.98 -13.71 11.48
N PRO A 26 -4.81 -14.39 12.63
CA PRO A 26 -4.47 -13.75 13.90
C PRO A 26 -3.15 -12.97 13.85
N GLU A 27 -2.18 -13.41 13.05
CA GLU A 27 -0.90 -12.74 12.84
C GLU A 27 -1.02 -11.33 12.25
N ILE A 28 -2.06 -11.09 11.43
CA ILE A 28 -2.37 -9.76 10.92
C ILE A 28 -2.95 -8.90 12.03
N GLY A 29 -3.82 -9.47 12.86
CA GLY A 29 -4.35 -8.79 14.05
C GLY A 29 -3.23 -8.38 15.02
N GLU A 30 -2.29 -9.27 15.30
CA GLU A 30 -1.09 -8.99 16.11
C GLU A 30 -0.22 -7.89 15.49
N SER A 31 0.01 -7.96 14.17
CA SER A 31 0.75 -6.92 13.44
C SER A 31 0.06 -5.56 13.50
N ASN A 32 -1.27 -5.54 13.41
CA ASN A 32 -2.08 -4.32 13.55
C ASN A 32 -1.96 -3.73 14.96
N LEU A 33 -2.01 -4.55 16.01
CA LEU A 33 -1.77 -4.10 17.39
C LEU A 33 -0.35 -3.54 17.56
N ALA A 34 0.65 -4.23 17.02
CA ALA A 34 2.04 -3.78 17.06
C ALA A 34 2.26 -2.47 16.28
N LEU A 35 1.52 -2.22 15.20
CA LEU A 35 1.58 -0.96 14.45
C LEU A 35 0.91 0.18 15.21
N THR A 36 -0.31 -0.04 15.71
CA THR A 36 -1.14 0.97 16.38
C THR A 36 -0.64 1.33 17.78
N SER A 37 0.17 0.48 18.39
CA SER A 37 0.80 0.72 19.69
C SER A 37 2.11 1.51 19.60
N ARG A 38 2.59 1.84 18.39
CA ARG A 38 3.80 2.67 18.22
C ARG A 38 3.50 4.12 18.52
N GLU A 39 4.46 4.79 19.16
CA GLU A 39 4.40 6.24 19.34
C GLU A 39 4.34 6.94 17.98
N HIS A 40 3.43 7.90 17.84
CA HIS A 40 3.36 8.74 16.67
C HIS A 40 4.54 9.72 16.69
N VAL A 41 5.41 9.61 15.68
CA VAL A 41 6.57 10.49 15.52
C VAL A 41 6.30 11.54 14.47
N ASP A 42 6.78 12.76 14.71
CA ASP A 42 6.73 13.83 13.71
C ASP A 42 7.58 13.43 12.49
N MET A 43 6.98 13.57 11.31
CA MET A 43 7.68 13.30 10.06
C MET A 43 8.60 14.48 9.73
N TRP A 44 9.88 14.20 9.54
CA TRP A 44 10.85 15.17 9.04
C TRP A 44 10.63 15.45 7.54
N ARG A 45 11.26 16.50 7.02
CA ARG A 45 11.10 16.92 5.62
C ARG A 45 12.21 16.46 4.69
N ASP A 46 13.38 16.12 5.23
CA ASP A 46 14.53 15.74 4.41
C ASP A 46 14.37 14.33 3.83
N ARG A 47 14.68 14.19 2.55
CA ARG A 47 14.60 12.93 1.78
C ARG A 47 13.25 12.20 1.87
N VAL A 48 12.16 12.95 2.03
CA VAL A 48 10.79 12.42 2.09
C VAL A 48 10.05 12.70 0.79
N LEU A 49 9.54 11.65 0.16
CA LEU A 49 8.49 11.75 -0.86
C LEU A 49 7.13 11.70 -0.18
N PHE A 50 6.52 12.86 0.02
CA PHE A 50 5.19 12.96 0.59
C PHE A 50 4.13 12.98 -0.51
N ILE A 51 3.16 12.07 -0.43
CA ILE A 51 2.01 12.02 -1.35
C ILE A 51 0.73 12.46 -0.64
N LYS A 52 -0.15 13.14 -1.37
CA LYS A 52 -1.47 13.56 -0.87
C LYS A 52 -2.53 12.51 -1.20
N GLN A 53 -3.72 12.71 -0.63
CA GLN A 53 -4.91 11.95 -1.00
C GLN A 53 -5.15 12.00 -2.52
N ARG A 54 -5.54 10.87 -3.09
CA ARG A 54 -5.69 10.57 -4.53
C ARG A 54 -4.38 10.61 -5.33
N GLN A 55 -3.25 10.40 -4.67
CA GLN A 55 -1.96 10.24 -5.34
C GLN A 55 -1.40 8.85 -5.06
N GLN A 56 -0.57 8.39 -5.98
CA GLN A 56 0.27 7.20 -5.84
C GLN A 56 1.69 7.57 -6.27
N ALA A 57 2.69 6.90 -5.71
CA ALA A 57 4.06 6.99 -6.20
C ALA A 57 4.82 5.70 -5.93
N THR A 58 5.68 5.34 -6.88
CA THR A 58 6.67 4.27 -6.76
C THR A 58 8.08 4.85 -6.71
N SER A 59 8.91 4.31 -5.81
CA SER A 59 10.30 4.73 -5.63
C SER A 59 11.21 3.51 -5.54
N ASP A 60 12.36 3.62 -6.20
CA ASP A 60 13.47 2.69 -6.10
C ASP A 60 14.70 3.44 -5.59
N ILE A 61 15.21 3.05 -4.41
CA ILE A 61 16.38 3.68 -3.80
C ILE A 61 17.65 3.51 -4.65
N ARG A 62 17.70 2.51 -5.53
CA ARG A 62 18.80 2.26 -6.47
C ARG A 62 18.80 3.28 -7.61
N GLU A 63 17.66 3.91 -7.89
CA GLU A 63 17.48 4.89 -8.96
C GLU A 63 17.40 6.33 -8.43
N ASN A 64 16.94 6.51 -7.19
CA ASN A 64 16.77 7.83 -6.58
C ASN A 64 17.18 7.84 -5.09
N ASP A 65 18.43 8.18 -4.82
CA ASP A 65 19.01 8.25 -3.47
C ASP A 65 18.52 9.44 -2.63
N LYS A 66 17.78 10.37 -3.26
CA LYS A 66 17.16 11.52 -2.60
C LYS A 66 15.87 11.16 -1.89
N VAL A 67 15.29 9.99 -2.15
CA VAL A 67 14.08 9.52 -1.48
C VAL A 67 14.44 8.34 -0.59
N GLN A 68 14.42 8.57 0.72
CA GLN A 68 14.60 7.52 1.73
C GLN A 68 13.30 7.14 2.42
N TRP A 69 12.33 8.06 2.43
CA TRP A 69 11.07 7.90 3.12
C TRP A 69 9.93 8.23 2.16
N ILE A 70 8.89 7.41 2.17
CA ILE A 70 7.65 7.68 1.46
C ILE A 70 6.52 7.71 2.49
N GLY A 71 5.67 8.72 2.42
CA GLY A 71 4.68 8.96 3.45
C GLY A 71 3.45 9.68 2.94
N SER A 72 2.37 9.52 3.71
CA SER A 72 1.14 10.29 3.57
C SER A 72 0.53 10.52 4.95
N HIS A 73 -0.48 11.37 5.05
CA HIS A 73 -1.12 11.72 6.32
C HIS A 73 -2.61 12.01 6.11
N ALA A 74 -3.35 12.17 7.22
CA ALA A 74 -4.76 12.56 7.28
C ALA A 74 -5.74 11.53 6.70
N ALA A 75 -5.43 10.24 6.86
CA ALA A 75 -6.36 9.17 6.55
C ALA A 75 -7.41 9.00 7.64
N MET A 76 -8.62 9.56 7.45
CA MET A 76 -9.75 9.33 8.36
C MET A 76 -10.68 8.22 7.83
N THR A 77 -11.13 8.36 6.58
CA THR A 77 -12.01 7.39 5.88
C THR A 77 -11.39 6.87 4.59
N CYS A 78 -10.24 7.42 4.21
CA CYS A 78 -9.40 6.96 3.12
C CYS A 78 -8.43 5.86 3.59
N HIS A 79 -7.84 5.17 2.62
CA HIS A 79 -6.89 4.10 2.87
C HIS A 79 -5.52 4.46 2.29
N ILE A 80 -4.49 4.28 3.11
CA ILE A 80 -3.08 4.34 2.67
C ILE A 80 -2.61 2.91 2.43
N LEU A 81 -2.17 2.62 1.22
CA LEU A 81 -1.66 1.32 0.82
C LEU A 81 -0.15 1.41 0.59
N VAL A 82 0.57 0.37 1.02
CA VAL A 82 2.00 0.22 0.79
C VAL A 82 2.26 -1.15 0.17
N MET A 83 2.96 -1.18 -0.95
CA MET A 83 3.47 -2.38 -1.58
C MET A 83 4.99 -2.33 -1.63
N LYS A 84 5.63 -3.45 -1.33
CA LYS A 84 7.09 -3.58 -1.36
C LYS A 84 7.47 -4.86 -2.08
N HIS A 85 8.31 -4.74 -3.10
CA HIS A 85 8.99 -5.89 -3.65
C HIS A 85 10.20 -6.23 -2.77
N THR A 86 10.14 -7.36 -2.08
CA THR A 86 11.10 -7.70 -1.03
C THR A 86 12.51 -7.97 -1.54
N VAL A 87 12.66 -8.44 -2.79
CA VAL A 87 13.96 -8.75 -3.40
C VAL A 87 14.68 -7.49 -3.88
N THR A 88 13.97 -6.61 -4.60
CA THR A 88 14.58 -5.40 -5.17
C THR A 88 14.55 -4.20 -4.24
N GLY A 89 13.66 -4.21 -3.25
CA GLY A 89 13.44 -3.08 -2.34
C GLY A 89 12.60 -1.95 -2.94
N VAL A 90 12.08 -2.10 -4.16
CA VAL A 90 11.14 -1.12 -4.76
C VAL A 90 9.89 -1.02 -3.89
N VAL A 91 9.47 0.21 -3.61
CA VAL A 91 8.29 0.51 -2.79
C VAL A 91 7.32 1.36 -3.59
N SER A 92 6.04 1.01 -3.56
CA SER A 92 4.95 1.82 -4.07
C SER A 92 3.98 2.15 -2.94
N MET A 93 3.52 3.40 -2.88
CA MET A 93 2.52 3.86 -1.91
C MET A 93 1.38 4.58 -2.63
N GLY A 94 0.15 4.32 -2.20
CA GLY A 94 -1.04 5.01 -2.67
C GLY A 94 -1.89 5.52 -1.51
N HIS A 95 -2.53 6.67 -1.68
CA HIS A 95 -3.52 7.19 -0.74
C HIS A 95 -4.84 7.38 -1.46
N PHE A 96 -5.78 6.47 -1.25
CA PHE A 96 -7.04 6.44 -2.00
C PHE A 96 -8.23 6.77 -1.11
N ASP A 97 -9.20 7.48 -1.68
CA ASP A 97 -10.48 7.77 -1.06
C ASP A 97 -11.62 7.21 -1.91
N ASN A 98 -12.82 7.18 -1.34
CA ASN A 98 -13.98 6.62 -2.02
C ASN A 98 -14.78 7.67 -2.83
N PHE A 99 -14.18 8.83 -3.10
CA PHE A 99 -14.88 9.96 -3.70
C PHE A 99 -15.41 9.66 -5.09
N CYS A 100 -14.61 9.02 -5.95
CA CYS A 100 -15.03 8.66 -7.30
C CYS A 100 -16.19 7.65 -7.28
N CYS A 101 -16.15 6.67 -6.37
CA CYS A 101 -17.23 5.71 -6.18
C CYS A 101 -18.54 6.41 -5.77
N TRP A 102 -18.45 7.37 -4.86
CA TRP A 102 -19.62 8.14 -4.40
C TRP A 102 -20.22 9.02 -5.48
N GLN A 103 -19.40 9.58 -6.37
CA GLN A 103 -19.88 10.51 -7.41
C GLN A 103 -20.31 9.82 -8.70
N PHE A 104 -19.63 8.74 -9.09
CA PHE A 104 -19.73 8.15 -10.42
C PHE A 104 -20.09 6.66 -10.41
N GLY A 105 -20.39 6.10 -9.23
CA GLY A 105 -20.77 4.68 -9.06
C GLY A 105 -19.60 3.78 -8.72
N GLU A 106 -19.91 2.59 -8.19
CA GLU A 106 -18.91 1.65 -7.61
C GLU A 106 -17.84 1.17 -8.60
N GLU A 107 -18.14 1.17 -9.90
CA GLU A 107 -17.18 0.83 -10.96
C GLU A 107 -16.10 1.91 -11.16
N SER A 108 -16.33 3.14 -10.72
CA SER A 108 -15.39 4.26 -10.79
C SER A 108 -14.47 4.28 -9.57
N SER A 109 -13.66 3.24 -9.43
CA SER A 109 -12.82 3.03 -8.25
C SER A 109 -11.38 3.46 -8.49
N ALA A 110 -11.02 4.64 -7.94
CA ALA A 110 -9.64 5.12 -7.90
C ALA A 110 -8.70 4.12 -7.18
N HIS A 111 -9.24 3.31 -6.26
CA HIS A 111 -8.50 2.24 -5.62
C HIS A 111 -8.06 1.18 -6.63
N ARG A 112 -8.96 0.76 -7.53
CA ARG A 112 -8.69 -0.30 -8.51
C ARG A 112 -7.63 0.13 -9.52
N GLU A 113 -7.83 1.30 -10.14
CA GLU A 113 -6.86 1.84 -11.10
C GLU A 113 -5.51 2.12 -10.43
N GLY A 114 -5.52 2.70 -9.23
CA GLY A 114 -4.32 2.95 -8.45
C GLY A 114 -3.56 1.66 -8.12
N LEU A 115 -4.26 0.62 -7.67
CA LEU A 115 -3.68 -0.70 -7.41
C LEU A 115 -3.04 -1.33 -8.65
N ASP A 116 -3.72 -1.26 -9.79
CA ASP A 116 -3.20 -1.81 -11.06
C ASP A 116 -1.92 -1.09 -11.50
N ILE A 117 -1.87 0.24 -11.36
CA ILE A 117 -0.67 1.03 -11.63
C ILE A 117 0.47 0.65 -10.67
N MET A 118 0.19 0.58 -9.36
CA MET A 118 1.20 0.22 -8.34
C MET A 118 1.80 -1.17 -8.60
N LEU A 119 0.96 -2.15 -8.98
CA LEU A 119 1.39 -3.51 -9.34
C LEU A 119 2.25 -3.52 -10.59
N TYR A 120 1.85 -2.77 -11.63
CA TYR A 120 2.61 -2.63 -12.86
C TYR A 120 3.99 -2.01 -12.60
N GLU A 121 4.05 -0.88 -11.88
CA GLU A 121 5.30 -0.17 -11.60
C GLU A 121 6.27 -1.03 -10.78
N ILE A 122 5.78 -1.68 -9.72
CA ILE A 122 6.60 -2.64 -8.95
C ILE A 122 7.10 -3.80 -9.82
N GLY A 123 6.24 -4.36 -10.67
CA GLY A 123 6.59 -5.45 -11.58
C GLY A 123 7.62 -5.02 -12.65
N THR A 124 7.56 -3.78 -13.13
CA THR A 124 8.56 -3.27 -14.07
C THR A 124 9.92 -2.99 -13.41
N GLY A 125 9.95 -2.55 -12.14
CA GLY A 125 11.17 -2.41 -11.36
C GLY A 125 11.93 -3.72 -11.11
N PHE A 126 11.25 -4.87 -11.24
CA PHE A 126 11.86 -6.19 -11.28
C PHE A 126 12.63 -6.43 -12.59
N ILE A 127 12.04 -6.05 -13.73
CA ILE A 127 12.66 -6.25 -15.06
C ILE A 127 13.91 -5.38 -15.22
N THR A 128 13.88 -4.12 -14.75
CA THR A 128 15.05 -3.22 -14.81
C THR A 128 16.14 -3.62 -13.81
N GLY A 129 15.76 -4.23 -12.68
CA GLY A 129 16.66 -4.66 -11.61
C GLY A 129 17.40 -5.98 -11.84
N ILE A 130 16.97 -6.84 -12.76
CA ILE A 130 17.67 -8.10 -13.11
C ILE A 130 18.87 -7.86 -14.03
N HIS A 131 18.91 -6.71 -14.72
CA HIS A 131 19.94 -6.38 -15.71
C HIS A 131 20.99 -5.37 -15.21
N ARG A 132 21.08 -5.13 -13.90
CA ARG A 132 22.13 -4.29 -13.29
C ARG A 132 22.92 -5.05 -12.24
#